data_AF-A0A379AEK3-F1
#
_entry.id   AF-A0A379AEK3-F1
#
_cell.length_a   1.000
_cell.length_b   1.000
_cell.length_c   1.000
_cell.angle_alpha   90.00
_cell.angle_beta   90.00
_cell.angle_gamma   90.00
#
_symmetry.space_group_name_H-M   'P 1'
#
loop_
_entity.id
_entity.type
_entity.pdbx_description
1 polymer ?
#
loop_
_entity_poly.entity_id
_entity_poly.type
_entity_poly.pdbx_seq_one_letter_code
_entity_poly.pdbx_strand_id
1 'polypeptide(L)'
;MNNTWLDVTTILGWHRSAVGIVRTEVECATYALSMSDKKSMKFCAYNPNDGYYEVNADVVRSTIEKINGHVKKKINNEVIDPVVKTNLKTKIKSNVLKVIQIFPVKAQRKIINYLLPRREAVHTLLTSLRYSKLALKQWIKPAGGFNQPHSHLESSTAEVKFPFQQGDEYISLGLDWDQKDFHYLYLIKKKLNLKVKLFCYDVIPVKLPHLCVGDVAGKFSHYFSNVAWCADEIFCISKCSRDDLEELLIQLGTPIPKLTIVKTGLRTSRS
;
A
#
# COMPACT_ATOMS: atom_id res chain seq x y z
N MET A 1 -12.72 2.79 -27.28
CA MET A 1 -12.91 3.63 -26.08
C MET A 1 -11.98 3.10 -25.02
N ASN A 2 -11.18 3.95 -24.38
CA ASN A 2 -10.18 3.49 -23.41
C ASN A 2 -10.83 3.43 -22.02
N ASN A 3 -10.47 2.42 -21.24
CA ASN A 3 -10.93 2.28 -19.88
C ASN A 3 -10.03 3.07 -18.94
N THR A 4 -10.61 3.63 -17.89
CA THR A 4 -9.87 4.12 -16.72
C THR A 4 -10.00 3.07 -15.62
N TRP A 5 -8.87 2.58 -15.15
CA TRP A 5 -8.75 1.58 -14.11
C TRP A 5 -8.34 2.23 -12.80
N LEU A 6 -9.22 2.16 -11.80
CA LEU A 6 -8.86 2.52 -10.43
C LEU A 6 -8.30 1.30 -9.71
N ASP A 7 -7.08 1.43 -9.21
CA ASP A 7 -6.48 0.42 -8.35
C ASP A 7 -7.10 0.48 -6.94
N VAL A 8 -7.59 -0.67 -6.46
CA VAL A 8 -8.22 -0.85 -5.15
C VAL A 8 -7.47 -1.85 -4.27
N THR A 9 -6.21 -2.13 -4.58
CA THR A 9 -5.38 -3.12 -3.88
C THR A 9 -5.32 -2.83 -2.38
N THR A 10 -5.21 -1.56 -2.02
CA THR A 10 -5.02 -1.16 -0.63
C THR A 10 -6.29 -1.32 0.19
N ILE A 11 -7.46 -0.88 -0.30
CA ILE A 11 -8.72 -1.12 0.42
C ILE A 11 -9.12 -2.59 0.50
N LEU A 12 -8.80 -3.42 -0.51
CA LEU A 12 -9.08 -4.86 -0.45
C LEU A 12 -8.29 -5.58 0.64
N GLY A 13 -7.05 -5.14 0.90
CA GLY A 13 -6.23 -5.64 2.00
C GLY A 13 -6.54 -5.01 3.36
N TRP A 14 -7.42 -4.00 3.41
CA TRP A 14 -7.64 -3.20 4.61
C TRP A 14 -8.76 -3.73 5.49
N HIS A 15 -8.46 -3.88 6.79
CA HIS A 15 -9.38 -4.48 7.78
C HIS A 15 -9.71 -3.53 8.95
N ARG A 16 -9.30 -2.26 8.86
CA ARG A 16 -9.51 -1.25 9.91
C ARG A 16 -10.40 -0.13 9.37
N SER A 17 -10.74 0.84 10.21
CA SER A 17 -11.40 2.06 9.75
C SER A 17 -10.53 2.82 8.74
N ALA A 18 -11.18 3.52 7.81
CA ALA A 18 -10.50 4.32 6.82
C ALA A 18 -9.87 5.59 7.44
N VAL A 19 -8.54 5.68 7.37
CA VAL A 19 -7.75 6.82 7.83
C VAL A 19 -6.70 7.20 6.78
N GLY A 20 -6.36 8.48 6.68
CA GLY A 20 -5.35 8.98 5.74
C GLY A 20 -5.61 8.54 4.31
N ILE A 21 -4.59 7.97 3.67
CA ILE A 21 -4.59 7.50 2.28
C ILE A 21 -5.72 6.52 2.00
N VAL A 22 -5.98 5.59 2.92
CA VAL A 22 -7.07 4.61 2.78
C VAL A 22 -8.44 5.30 2.71
N ARG A 23 -8.62 6.43 3.41
CA ARG A 23 -9.85 7.21 3.29
C ARG A 23 -9.96 7.83 1.90
N THR A 24 -8.87 8.41 1.38
CA THR A 24 -8.85 8.96 0.02
C THR A 24 -9.20 7.90 -1.01
N GLU A 25 -8.64 6.70 -0.91
CA GLU A 25 -8.96 5.58 -1.80
C GLU A 25 -10.43 5.15 -1.70
N VAL A 26 -10.98 5.03 -0.48
CA VAL A 26 -12.41 4.73 -0.28
C VAL A 26 -13.31 5.79 -0.93
N GLU A 27 -13.02 7.08 -0.73
CA GLU A 27 -13.80 8.18 -1.30
C GLU A 27 -13.72 8.18 -2.84
N CYS A 28 -12.53 8.02 -3.40
CA CYS A 28 -12.32 7.92 -4.85
C CYS A 28 -13.02 6.69 -5.44
N ALA A 29 -12.94 5.53 -4.79
CA ALA A 29 -13.63 4.32 -5.22
C ALA A 29 -15.15 4.47 -5.13
N THR A 30 -15.67 5.12 -4.09
CA THR A 30 -17.11 5.43 -3.96
C THR A 30 -17.59 6.34 -5.09
N TYR A 31 -16.81 7.37 -5.42
CA TYR A 31 -17.11 8.25 -6.55
C TYR A 31 -17.04 7.51 -7.88
N ALA A 32 -16.02 6.67 -8.09
CA ALA A 32 -15.87 5.84 -9.28
C ALA A 32 -17.03 4.87 -9.47
N LEU A 33 -17.55 4.27 -8.39
CA LEU A 33 -18.76 3.42 -8.43
C LEU A 33 -20.00 4.21 -8.84
N SER A 34 -20.13 5.49 -8.47
CA SER A 34 -21.25 6.33 -8.95
C SER A 34 -21.13 6.69 -10.44
N MET A 35 -19.94 6.53 -11.02
CA MET A 35 -19.62 6.86 -12.41
C MET A 35 -19.55 5.66 -13.33
N SER A 36 -19.48 4.43 -12.80
CA SER A 36 -19.29 3.20 -13.59
C SER A 36 -20.38 3.00 -14.64
N ASP A 37 -21.58 3.50 -14.39
CA ASP A 37 -22.70 3.37 -15.31
C ASP A 37 -22.66 4.41 -16.44
N LYS A 38 -21.82 5.45 -16.33
CA LYS A 38 -21.74 6.59 -17.25
C LYS A 38 -20.39 6.73 -17.96
N LYS A 39 -19.34 6.09 -17.45
CA LYS A 39 -17.98 6.10 -18.00
C LYS A 39 -17.42 4.68 -18.01
N SER A 40 -16.45 4.42 -18.89
CA SER A 40 -15.63 3.20 -18.94
C SER A 40 -14.69 3.06 -17.73
N MET A 41 -15.24 3.17 -16.51
CA MET A 41 -14.52 3.05 -15.25
C MET A 41 -14.53 1.61 -14.79
N LYS A 42 -13.35 1.06 -14.50
CA LYS A 42 -13.14 -0.30 -14.01
C LYS A 42 -12.25 -0.30 -12.78
N PHE A 43 -12.22 -1.43 -12.07
CA PHE A 43 -11.39 -1.59 -10.88
C PHE A 43 -10.40 -2.74 -11.08
N CYS A 44 -9.19 -2.57 -10.56
CA CYS A 44 -8.18 -3.62 -10.57
C CYS A 44 -7.49 -3.73 -9.22
N ALA A 45 -6.84 -4.86 -8.99
CA ALA A 45 -5.98 -5.06 -7.84
C ALA A 45 -4.75 -5.90 -8.22
N TYR A 46 -3.68 -5.72 -7.45
CA TYR A 46 -2.43 -6.44 -7.64
C TYR A 46 -2.29 -7.58 -6.61
N ASN A 47 -1.89 -8.74 -7.10
CA ASN A 47 -1.47 -9.88 -6.29
C ASN A 47 -0.05 -10.29 -6.71
N PRO A 48 0.93 -10.37 -5.78
CA PRO A 48 2.31 -10.74 -6.11
C PRO A 48 2.48 -12.08 -6.84
N ASN A 49 1.53 -13.02 -6.68
CA ASN A 49 1.62 -14.33 -7.34
C ASN A 49 0.95 -14.34 -8.73
N ASP A 50 -0.08 -13.51 -8.93
CA ASP A 50 -0.99 -13.59 -10.07
C ASP A 50 -0.98 -12.34 -10.97
N GLY A 51 -0.25 -11.29 -10.57
CA GLY A 51 -0.24 -10.00 -11.27
C GLY A 51 -1.50 -9.18 -11.02
N TYR A 52 -1.88 -8.38 -12.01
CA TYR A 52 -3.08 -7.55 -11.93
C TYR A 52 -4.31 -8.35 -12.35
N TYR A 53 -5.44 -8.14 -11.67
CA TYR A 53 -6.72 -8.74 -12.00
C TYR A 53 -7.86 -7.72 -11.88
N GLU A 54 -8.94 -7.93 -12.65
CA GLU A 54 -10.13 -7.09 -12.59
C GLU A 54 -10.94 -7.41 -11.33
N VAL A 55 -11.44 -6.36 -10.68
CA VAL A 55 -12.25 -6.45 -9.46
C VAL A 55 -13.66 -6.01 -9.80
N ASN A 56 -14.64 -6.87 -9.51
CA ASN A 56 -16.04 -6.53 -9.73
C ASN A 56 -16.48 -5.38 -8.79
N ALA A 57 -17.27 -4.44 -9.32
CA ALA A 57 -17.84 -3.32 -8.58
C ALA A 57 -18.58 -3.74 -7.29
N ASP A 58 -19.25 -4.90 -7.27
CA ASP A 58 -19.94 -5.41 -6.09
C ASP A 58 -18.97 -5.79 -4.97
N VAL A 59 -17.80 -6.34 -5.33
CA VAL A 59 -16.74 -6.64 -4.37
C VAL A 59 -16.19 -5.36 -3.77
N VAL A 60 -15.96 -4.32 -4.59
CA VAL A 60 -15.53 -2.99 -4.13
C VAL A 60 -16.58 -2.39 -3.18
N ARG A 61 -17.86 -2.42 -3.54
CA ARG A 61 -18.97 -1.91 -2.70
C ARG A 61 -19.01 -2.60 -1.34
N SER A 62 -18.96 -3.93 -1.32
CA SER A 62 -18.94 -4.70 -0.08
C SER A 62 -17.71 -4.41 0.80
N THR A 63 -16.58 -4.09 0.18
CA THR A 63 -15.33 -3.77 0.89
C THR A 63 -15.43 -2.40 1.56
N ILE A 64 -15.94 -1.40 0.84
CA ILE A 64 -16.21 -0.06 1.36
C ILE A 64 -17.19 -0.12 2.53
N GLU A 65 -18.27 -0.90 2.39
CA GLU A 65 -19.26 -1.10 3.47
C GLU A 65 -18.65 -1.72 4.73
N LYS A 66 -17.75 -2.70 4.60
CA LYS A 66 -17.03 -3.29 5.74
C LYS A 66 -16.16 -2.25 6.45
N ILE A 67 -15.36 -1.50 5.69
CA ILE A 67 -14.46 -0.48 6.23
C ILE A 67 -15.25 0.63 6.95
N ASN A 68 -16.36 1.07 6.36
CA ASN A 68 -17.25 2.08 6.97
C ASN A 68 -18.08 1.51 8.12
N GLY A 69 -18.44 0.22 8.09
CA GLY A 69 -19.15 -0.48 9.17
C GLY A 69 -18.34 -0.52 10.47
N HIS A 70 -17.01 -0.61 10.38
CA HIS A 70 -16.13 -0.44 11.54
C HIS A 70 -16.23 0.94 12.19
N VAL A 71 -16.51 1.99 11.39
CA VAL A 71 -16.76 3.35 11.90
C VAL A 71 -18.09 3.40 12.66
N LYS A 72 -19.18 2.85 12.09
CA LYS A 72 -20.50 2.81 12.75
C LYS A 72 -20.50 2.02 14.06
N LYS A 73 -19.80 0.88 14.11
CA LYS A 73 -19.69 0.05 15.33
C LYS A 73 -18.86 0.72 16.44
N LYS A 74 -17.95 1.63 16.08
CA LYS A 74 -17.16 2.41 17.05
C LYS A 74 -17.97 3.59 17.60
N ILE A 75 -18.73 4.30 16.74
CA ILE A 75 -19.60 5.42 17.16
C ILE A 75 -20.67 4.97 18.16
N ASN A 76 -21.30 3.81 17.92
CA ASN A 76 -22.33 3.29 18.84
C ASN A 76 -21.79 2.80 20.19
N ASN A 77 -20.48 2.57 20.32
CA ASN A 77 -19.87 2.10 21.57
C ASN A 77 -19.22 3.22 22.40
N GLU A 78 -19.18 4.46 21.91
CA GLU A 78 -18.56 5.61 22.60
C GLU A 78 -19.57 6.52 23.33
N VAL A 79 -20.87 6.16 23.36
CA VAL A 79 -21.91 6.84 24.17
C VAL A 79 -22.37 5.95 25.33
N ILE A 80 -21.44 5.50 26.19
CA ILE A 80 -21.73 5.08 27.57
C ILE A 80 -20.52 5.45 28.45
N ASP A 81 -20.80 6.16 29.53
CA ASP A 81 -19.90 6.62 30.61
C ASP A 81 -18.98 5.52 31.23
N PRO A 82 -17.94 5.92 32.01
CA PRO A 82 -16.71 5.15 32.15
C PRO A 82 -16.88 3.96 33.09
N VAL A 83 -17.02 2.76 32.53
CA VAL A 83 -16.83 1.51 33.27
C VAL A 83 -15.70 0.72 32.65
N VAL A 84 -14.59 0.71 33.40
CA VAL A 84 -13.44 -0.19 33.31
C VAL A 84 -13.80 -1.52 32.63
N LYS A 85 -13.40 -1.71 31.37
CA LYS A 85 -13.44 -3.02 30.71
C LYS A 85 -12.16 -3.32 29.96
N THR A 86 -11.27 -3.92 30.72
CA THR A 86 -10.31 -4.96 30.32
C THR A 86 -10.93 -5.94 29.30
N ASN A 87 -10.87 -5.65 28.00
CA ASN A 87 -11.13 -6.67 26.98
C ASN A 87 -10.45 -6.45 25.61
N LEU A 88 -9.43 -5.59 25.54
CA LEU A 88 -8.59 -5.44 24.33
C LEU A 88 -7.52 -6.54 24.19
N LYS A 89 -7.55 -7.54 25.08
CA LYS A 89 -6.46 -8.49 25.27
C LYS A 89 -6.61 -9.79 24.51
N THR A 90 -7.68 -10.11 23.77
CA THR A 90 -7.98 -11.54 23.48
C THR A 90 -7.70 -12.07 22.08
N LYS A 91 -7.45 -11.24 21.04
CA LYS A 91 -7.21 -11.76 19.67
C LYS A 91 -5.77 -11.66 19.12
N ILE A 92 -4.95 -10.76 19.64
CA ILE A 92 -3.48 -10.75 19.40
C ILE A 92 -2.78 -11.82 20.28
N LYS A 93 -3.52 -12.38 21.24
CA LYS A 93 -3.03 -13.34 22.21
C LYS A 93 -2.67 -14.70 21.64
N SER A 94 -3.32 -15.23 20.61
CA SER A 94 -3.18 -16.68 20.34
C SER A 94 -1.80 -17.10 19.81
N ASN A 95 -1.16 -16.30 18.96
CA ASN A 95 0.13 -16.68 18.38
C ASN A 95 1.32 -16.11 19.17
N VAL A 96 1.20 -14.91 19.73
CA VAL A 96 2.24 -14.29 20.56
C VAL A 96 2.27 -14.90 21.96
N LEU A 97 1.12 -15.26 22.57
CA LEU A 97 1.15 -16.00 23.84
C LEU A 97 1.66 -17.42 23.67
N LYS A 98 1.40 -18.12 22.55
CA LYS A 98 1.94 -19.47 22.35
C LYS A 98 3.47 -19.48 22.42
N VAL A 99 4.13 -18.44 21.90
CA VAL A 99 5.58 -18.30 21.96
C VAL A 99 6.05 -17.82 23.35
N ILE A 100 5.31 -16.90 23.98
CA ILE A 100 5.64 -16.38 25.33
C ILE A 100 5.39 -17.43 26.43
N GLN A 101 4.46 -18.37 26.23
CA GLN A 101 4.14 -19.45 27.15
C GLN A 101 5.23 -20.52 27.26
N ILE A 102 6.18 -20.54 26.32
CA ILE A 102 7.38 -21.38 26.39
C ILE A 102 8.39 -20.82 27.42
N PHE A 103 8.28 -19.54 27.79
CA PHE A 103 9.21 -18.90 28.73
C PHE A 103 8.73 -18.94 30.18
N PRO A 104 9.65 -19.02 31.17
CA PRO A 104 9.32 -19.05 32.60
C PRO A 104 8.50 -17.83 33.04
N VAL A 105 7.52 -18.04 33.94
CA VAL A 105 6.51 -17.03 34.37
C VAL A 105 7.14 -15.70 34.85
N LYS A 106 8.34 -15.75 35.44
CA LYS A 106 9.09 -14.55 35.89
C LYS A 106 9.66 -13.73 34.71
N ALA A 107 10.00 -14.35 33.59
CA ALA A 107 10.51 -13.70 32.39
C ALA A 107 9.38 -13.14 31.51
N GLN A 108 8.20 -13.75 31.53
CA GLN A 108 7.04 -13.32 30.74
C GLN A 108 6.66 -11.86 30.99
N ARG A 109 6.64 -11.41 32.26
CA ARG A 109 6.33 -10.00 32.61
C ARG A 109 7.39 -9.03 32.10
N LYS A 110 8.68 -9.40 32.17
CA LYS A 110 9.78 -8.57 31.63
C LYS A 110 9.71 -8.47 30.11
N ILE A 111 9.47 -9.60 29.43
CA ILE A 111 9.34 -9.66 27.97
C ILE A 111 8.13 -8.85 27.51
N ILE A 112 6.97 -8.98 28.16
CA ILE A 112 5.78 -8.22 27.83
C ILE A 112 6.02 -6.72 28.01
N ASN A 113 6.65 -6.30 29.12
CA ASN A 113 6.96 -4.88 29.37
C ASN A 113 8.06 -4.33 28.44
N TYR A 114 8.92 -5.19 27.89
CA TYR A 114 9.98 -4.83 26.93
C TYR A 114 9.50 -4.80 25.47
N LEU A 115 8.53 -5.65 25.10
CA LEU A 115 7.97 -5.76 23.76
C LEU A 115 6.80 -4.81 23.51
N LEU A 116 6.03 -4.44 24.54
CA LEU A 116 4.88 -3.52 24.40
C LEU A 116 5.26 -2.10 23.90
N PRO A 117 6.42 -1.52 24.28
CA PRO A 117 6.89 -0.26 23.68
C PRO A 117 7.50 -0.44 22.28
N ARG A 118 7.85 -1.67 21.88
CA ARG A 118 8.59 -1.99 20.64
C ARG A 118 7.75 -2.73 19.60
N ARG A 119 6.44 -2.49 19.57
CA ARG A 119 5.48 -3.23 18.71
C ARG A 119 5.80 -3.16 17.22
N GLU A 120 6.34 -2.04 16.76
CA GLU A 120 6.80 -1.88 15.37
C GLU A 120 8.04 -2.74 15.10
N ALA A 121 9.03 -2.79 16.00
CA ALA A 121 10.18 -3.67 15.86
C ALA A 121 9.77 -5.16 15.86
N VAL A 122 8.73 -5.54 16.61
CA VAL A 122 8.17 -6.89 16.56
C VAL A 122 7.47 -7.14 15.22
N HIS A 123 6.79 -6.15 14.64
CA HIS A 123 6.20 -6.27 13.31
C HIS A 123 7.28 -6.42 12.24
N THR A 124 8.33 -5.60 12.25
CA THR A 124 9.49 -5.71 11.36
C THR A 124 10.21 -7.03 11.56
N LEU A 125 10.34 -7.53 12.80
CA LEU A 125 10.97 -8.82 13.08
C LEU A 125 10.10 -9.99 12.63
N LEU A 126 8.76 -9.87 12.68
CA LEU A 126 7.84 -10.86 12.14
C LEU A 126 7.78 -10.86 10.61
N THR A 127 7.81 -9.69 9.97
CA THR A 127 7.93 -9.59 8.50
C THR A 127 9.29 -10.10 8.07
N SER A 128 10.37 -9.69 8.73
CA SER A 128 11.71 -10.22 8.49
C SER A 128 11.76 -11.73 8.70
N LEU A 129 11.16 -12.30 9.76
CA LEU A 129 11.09 -13.76 9.95
C LEU A 129 10.26 -14.47 8.86
N ARG A 130 9.21 -13.83 8.34
CA ARG A 130 8.45 -14.36 7.19
C ARG A 130 9.31 -14.35 5.93
N TYR A 131 10.01 -13.26 5.65
CA TYR A 131 10.97 -13.16 4.55
C TYR A 131 12.15 -14.12 4.73
N SER A 132 12.66 -14.31 5.95
CA SER A 132 13.69 -15.28 6.28
C SER A 132 13.20 -16.71 6.09
N LYS A 133 11.95 -17.03 6.43
CA LYS A 133 11.36 -18.35 6.13
C LYS A 133 11.18 -18.58 4.63
N LEU A 134 10.79 -17.55 3.87
CA LEU A 134 10.71 -17.61 2.42
C LEU A 134 12.10 -17.80 1.80
N ALA A 135 13.11 -17.07 2.29
CA ALA A 135 14.51 -17.22 1.91
C ALA A 135 15.07 -18.60 2.31
N LEU A 136 14.73 -19.13 3.48
CA LEU A 136 15.11 -20.48 3.92
C LEU A 136 14.45 -21.55 3.03
N LYS A 137 13.21 -21.32 2.61
CA LYS A 137 12.49 -22.22 1.68
C LYS A 137 13.11 -22.19 0.28
N GLN A 138 13.62 -21.04 -0.16
CA GLN A 138 14.44 -20.90 -1.37
C GLN A 138 15.84 -21.54 -1.21
N TRP A 139 16.39 -21.54 0.00
CA TRP A 139 17.66 -22.20 0.30
C TRP A 139 17.54 -23.73 0.35
N ILE A 140 16.42 -24.25 0.86
CA ILE A 140 16.13 -25.70 0.94
C ILE A 140 15.70 -26.28 -0.41
N LYS A 141 15.17 -25.45 -1.32
CA LYS A 141 14.95 -25.80 -2.73
C LYS A 141 15.77 -24.86 -3.63
N PRO A 142 17.07 -25.10 -3.79
CA PRO A 142 17.86 -24.34 -4.74
C PRO A 142 17.36 -24.67 -6.16
N ALA A 143 16.59 -23.78 -6.76
CA ALA A 143 16.66 -23.63 -8.21
C ALA A 143 18.11 -23.20 -8.49
N GLY A 144 18.81 -23.99 -9.30
CA GLY A 144 20.27 -24.02 -9.34
C GLY A 144 20.96 -22.67 -9.58
N GLY A 145 22.18 -22.58 -9.05
CA GLY A 145 23.22 -21.66 -9.52
C GLY A 145 23.29 -20.32 -8.82
N PHE A 146 24.13 -20.23 -7.79
CA PHE A 146 24.69 -18.96 -7.31
C PHE A 146 25.49 -18.29 -8.43
N ASN A 147 25.08 -17.10 -8.85
CA ASN A 147 25.96 -16.06 -9.39
C ASN A 147 25.46 -14.69 -8.93
N GLN A 148 26.42 -13.82 -8.67
CA GLN A 148 26.32 -12.47 -8.08
C GLN A 148 25.27 -11.58 -8.78
N PRO A 149 24.75 -10.51 -8.12
CA PRO A 149 23.81 -9.59 -8.73
C PRO A 149 24.56 -8.63 -9.65
N HIS A 150 25.11 -9.15 -10.74
CA HIS A 150 25.39 -8.36 -11.92
C HIS A 150 24.13 -8.37 -12.78
N SER A 151 23.64 -7.15 -13.05
CA SER A 151 22.70 -6.84 -14.10
C SER A 151 22.99 -7.64 -15.36
N HIS A 152 22.14 -8.62 -15.69
CA HIS A 152 21.84 -9.01 -17.05
C HIS A 152 20.50 -9.74 -17.11
N LEU A 153 19.71 -9.31 -18.08
CA LEU A 153 18.49 -9.91 -18.57
C LEU A 153 18.56 -11.44 -18.55
N GLU A 154 17.61 -12.08 -17.88
CA GLU A 154 16.95 -13.24 -18.46
C GLU A 154 15.51 -13.26 -17.96
N SER A 155 14.63 -12.95 -18.91
CA SER A 155 13.19 -13.06 -18.81
C SER A 155 12.81 -14.50 -18.48
N SER A 156 12.52 -14.78 -17.22
CA SER A 156 11.55 -15.83 -16.94
C SER A 156 10.22 -15.30 -17.46
N THR A 157 9.76 -15.84 -18.58
CA THR A 157 8.45 -15.60 -19.19
C THR A 157 7.35 -16.16 -18.28
N ALA A 158 7.24 -15.65 -17.07
CA ALA A 158 5.99 -15.68 -16.34
C ALA A 158 5.03 -14.82 -17.17
N GLU A 159 4.01 -15.46 -17.74
CA GLU A 159 3.00 -14.80 -18.56
C GLU A 159 2.44 -13.62 -17.77
N VAL A 160 2.75 -12.39 -18.22
CA VAL A 160 2.37 -11.16 -17.52
C VAL A 160 0.84 -11.05 -17.59
N LYS A 161 0.19 -11.40 -16.48
CA LYS A 161 -1.27 -11.41 -16.33
C LYS A 161 -1.77 -10.05 -15.87
N PHE A 162 -2.67 -9.48 -16.67
CA PHE A 162 -3.32 -8.19 -16.42
C PHE A 162 -4.65 -8.11 -17.19
N PRO A 163 -5.62 -7.32 -16.71
CA PRO A 163 -6.91 -7.14 -17.37
C PRO A 163 -6.95 -5.95 -18.35
N PHE A 164 -5.83 -5.22 -18.48
CA PHE A 164 -5.76 -3.96 -19.22
C PHE A 164 -5.70 -4.16 -20.74
N GLN A 165 -6.16 -3.16 -21.49
CA GLN A 165 -6.05 -3.05 -22.93
C GLN A 165 -5.11 -1.92 -23.35
N GLN A 166 -4.72 -1.92 -24.63
CA GLN A 166 -3.81 -0.90 -25.16
C GLN A 166 -4.41 0.51 -25.04
N GLY A 167 -3.63 1.44 -24.49
CA GLY A 167 -4.03 2.83 -24.30
C GLY A 167 -4.98 3.09 -23.12
N ASP A 168 -5.30 2.07 -22.33
CA ASP A 168 -6.02 2.24 -21.06
C ASP A 168 -5.26 3.15 -20.11
N GLU A 169 -5.98 3.69 -19.13
CA GLU A 169 -5.43 4.53 -18.07
C GLU A 169 -5.49 3.77 -16.75
N TYR A 170 -4.40 3.83 -15.98
CA TYR A 170 -4.29 3.26 -14.64
C TYR A 170 -4.08 4.37 -13.64
N ILE A 171 -4.88 4.37 -12.58
CA ILE A 171 -4.82 5.36 -11.50
C ILE A 171 -4.64 4.62 -10.18
N SER A 172 -3.61 5.00 -9.45
CA SER A 172 -3.35 4.51 -8.09
C SER A 172 -3.23 5.65 -7.09
N LEU A 173 -3.90 5.45 -5.96
CA LEU A 173 -4.01 6.40 -4.85
C LEU A 173 -4.06 5.65 -3.51
N GLY A 174 -3.41 4.47 -3.48
CA GLY A 174 -3.30 3.60 -2.31
C GLY A 174 -1.93 3.71 -1.63
N LEU A 175 -1.63 2.71 -0.79
CA LEU A 175 -0.36 2.56 -0.07
C LEU A 175 0.64 1.77 -0.93
N ASP A 176 1.04 2.35 -2.05
CA ASP A 176 1.69 1.61 -3.13
C ASP A 176 3.09 1.08 -2.77
N TRP A 177 3.79 1.74 -1.86
CA TRP A 177 5.17 1.41 -1.44
C TRP A 177 5.31 0.09 -0.68
N ASP A 178 4.21 -0.56 -0.29
CA ASP A 178 4.24 -1.81 0.47
C ASP A 178 3.59 -2.99 -0.26
N GLN A 179 2.69 -2.72 -1.20
CA GLN A 179 1.82 -3.75 -1.77
C GLN A 179 2.04 -4.00 -3.25
N LYS A 180 2.69 -3.07 -3.97
CA LYS A 180 2.75 -3.09 -5.44
C LYS A 180 4.16 -3.28 -5.97
N ASP A 181 4.24 -3.86 -7.15
CA ASP A 181 5.47 -4.00 -7.92
C ASP A 181 5.47 -3.02 -9.10
N PHE A 182 6.23 -1.94 -8.96
CA PHE A 182 6.36 -0.92 -10.01
C PHE A 182 7.18 -1.39 -11.21
N HIS A 183 8.07 -2.37 -11.03
CA HIS A 183 8.77 -2.96 -12.16
C HIS A 183 7.77 -3.72 -13.04
N TYR A 184 6.91 -4.53 -12.42
CA TYR A 184 5.82 -5.22 -13.11
C TYR A 184 4.87 -4.25 -13.83
N LEU A 185 4.43 -3.19 -13.14
CA LEU A 185 3.57 -2.16 -13.74
C LEU A 185 4.27 -1.42 -14.90
N TYR A 186 5.56 -1.14 -14.79
CA TYR A 186 6.34 -0.52 -15.86
C TYR A 186 6.43 -1.40 -17.12
N LEU A 187 6.60 -2.72 -16.96
CA LEU A 187 6.60 -3.66 -18.08
C LEU A 187 5.24 -3.66 -18.80
N ILE A 188 4.14 -3.66 -18.03
CA ILE A 188 2.77 -3.55 -18.58
C ILE A 188 2.60 -2.22 -19.31
N LYS A 189 3.04 -1.11 -18.70
CA LYS A 189 2.99 0.23 -19.31
C LYS A 189 3.66 0.24 -20.67
N LYS A 190 4.87 -0.31 -20.78
CA LYS A 190 5.58 -0.38 -22.06
C LYS A 190 4.89 -1.29 -23.07
N LYS A 191 4.37 -2.44 -22.64
CA LYS A 191 3.68 -3.40 -23.51
C LYS A 191 2.37 -2.87 -24.09
N LEU A 192 1.58 -2.15 -23.29
CA LEU A 192 0.24 -1.70 -23.66
C LEU A 192 0.14 -0.21 -23.96
N ASN A 193 1.23 0.54 -23.86
CA ASN A 193 1.18 2.01 -23.86
C ASN A 193 0.15 2.53 -22.83
N LEU A 194 0.16 1.94 -21.64
CA LEU A 194 -0.75 2.27 -20.54
C LEU A 194 -0.40 3.67 -20.01
N LYS A 195 -1.41 4.51 -19.77
CA LYS A 195 -1.21 5.80 -19.11
C LYS A 195 -1.26 5.61 -17.60
N VAL A 196 -0.14 5.80 -16.91
CA VAL A 196 -0.01 5.52 -15.47
C VAL A 196 -0.02 6.83 -14.68
N LYS A 197 -0.99 6.96 -13.77
CA LYS A 197 -1.14 8.11 -12.86
C LYS A 197 -1.02 7.66 -11.41
N LEU A 198 -0.06 8.23 -10.70
CA LEU A 198 0.26 7.88 -9.32
C LEU A 198 0.08 9.08 -8.39
N PHE A 199 0.09 8.86 -7.09
CA PHE A 199 -0.07 9.91 -6.09
C PHE A 199 1.18 10.06 -5.21
N CYS A 200 1.49 11.31 -4.89
CA CYS A 200 2.42 11.71 -3.86
C CYS A 200 1.67 12.47 -2.77
N TYR A 201 1.59 11.87 -1.59
CA TYR A 201 1.02 12.50 -0.40
C TYR A 201 2.05 13.37 0.30
N ASP A 202 3.23 12.82 0.57
CA ASP A 202 4.35 13.53 1.14
C ASP A 202 5.67 12.80 0.83
N VAL A 203 6.78 13.52 0.96
CA VAL A 203 8.15 12.98 0.87
C VAL A 203 8.86 13.05 2.22
N ILE A 204 8.10 13.24 3.32
CA ILE A 204 8.63 13.39 4.68
C ILE A 204 9.54 12.22 5.08
N PRO A 205 9.23 10.94 4.77
CA PRO A 205 10.11 9.82 5.08
C PRO A 205 11.53 9.95 4.51
N VAL A 206 11.70 10.68 3.41
CA VAL A 206 13.00 10.93 2.78
C VAL A 206 13.62 12.24 3.27
N LYS A 207 12.84 13.32 3.29
CA LYS A 207 13.33 14.68 3.62
C LYS A 207 13.60 14.88 5.12
N LEU A 208 12.79 14.26 5.97
CA LEU A 208 12.84 14.39 7.43
C LEU A 208 12.79 13.00 8.10
N PRO A 209 13.77 12.11 7.84
CA PRO A 209 13.72 10.73 8.31
C PRO A 209 13.73 10.61 9.84
N HIS A 210 14.24 11.62 10.54
CA HIS A 210 14.21 11.70 12.01
C HIS A 210 12.79 11.82 12.59
N LEU A 211 11.80 12.20 11.78
CA LEU A 211 10.38 12.22 12.17
C LEU A 211 9.69 10.86 11.93
N CYS A 212 10.40 9.90 11.35
CA CYS A 212 9.89 8.58 11.02
C CYS A 212 10.64 7.50 11.81
N VAL A 213 9.97 6.36 12.01
CA VAL A 213 10.54 5.23 12.74
C VAL A 213 11.27 4.28 11.79
N GLY A 214 12.55 4.00 12.06
CA GLY A 214 13.37 3.06 11.28
C GLY A 214 14.04 3.69 10.05
N ASP A 215 14.76 2.87 9.28
CA ASP A 215 15.38 3.29 8.01
C ASP A 215 14.34 3.35 6.87
N VAL A 216 13.47 4.35 6.96
CA VAL A 216 12.44 4.60 5.94
C VAL A 216 12.98 5.38 4.74
N ALA A 217 14.06 6.15 4.93
CA ALA A 217 14.59 7.01 3.89
C ALA A 217 14.98 6.21 2.65
N GLY A 218 15.79 5.15 2.82
CA GLY A 218 16.20 4.30 1.70
C GLY A 218 15.02 3.64 0.97
N LYS A 219 14.06 3.08 1.72
CA LYS A 219 12.86 2.46 1.14
C LYS A 219 12.03 3.47 0.34
N PHE A 220 11.81 4.67 0.89
CA PHE A 220 10.99 5.69 0.23
C PHE A 220 11.72 6.38 -0.92
N SER A 221 13.03 6.58 -0.86
CA SER A 221 13.83 7.05 -2.01
C SER A 221 13.74 6.06 -3.18
N HIS A 222 13.88 4.76 -2.90
CA HIS A 222 13.72 3.74 -3.94
C HIS A 222 12.29 3.70 -4.50
N TYR A 223 11.28 3.83 -3.64
CA TYR A 223 9.89 3.96 -4.06
C TYR A 223 9.67 5.14 -5.00
N PHE A 224 10.12 6.35 -4.64
CA PHE A 224 9.94 7.53 -5.50
C PHE A 224 10.72 7.45 -6.80
N SER A 225 11.88 6.78 -6.80
CA SER A 225 12.58 6.45 -8.05
C SER A 225 11.72 5.57 -8.96
N ASN A 226 11.15 4.49 -8.42
CA ASN A 226 10.29 3.61 -9.21
C ASN A 226 9.02 4.30 -9.71
N VAL A 227 8.40 5.14 -8.87
CA VAL A 227 7.25 5.98 -9.23
C VAL A 227 7.60 6.91 -10.40
N ALA A 228 8.76 7.57 -10.35
CA ALA A 228 9.20 8.51 -11.38
C ALA A 228 9.41 7.85 -12.74
N TRP A 229 9.97 6.63 -12.78
CA TRP A 229 10.12 5.87 -14.02
C TRP A 229 8.80 5.32 -14.54
N CYS A 230 7.86 5.00 -13.65
CA CYS A 230 6.60 4.36 -14.01
C CYS A 230 5.50 5.36 -14.38
N ALA A 231 5.38 6.49 -13.71
CA ALA A 231 4.30 7.45 -13.91
C ALA A 231 4.46 8.25 -15.20
N ASP A 232 3.33 8.57 -15.83
CA ASP A 232 3.23 9.65 -16.81
C ASP A 232 2.83 10.97 -16.12
N GLU A 233 2.05 10.87 -15.04
CA GLU A 233 1.64 12.00 -14.21
C GLU A 233 1.60 11.59 -12.74
N ILE A 234 2.09 12.46 -11.85
CA ILE A 234 2.02 12.29 -10.40
C ILE A 234 1.17 13.40 -9.81
N PHE A 235 0.12 13.01 -9.08
CA PHE A 235 -0.73 13.95 -8.36
C PHE A 235 -0.17 14.26 -6.99
N CYS A 236 -0.06 15.54 -6.65
CA CYS A 236 0.43 16.04 -5.38
C CYS A 236 -0.68 16.75 -4.61
N ILE A 237 -0.77 16.56 -3.30
CA ILE A 237 -1.88 17.10 -2.49
C ILE A 237 -1.77 18.60 -2.20
N SER A 238 -0.59 19.18 -2.39
CA SER A 238 -0.31 20.60 -2.19
C SER A 238 0.85 21.07 -3.06
N LYS A 239 1.04 22.39 -3.14
CA LYS A 239 2.23 22.98 -3.76
C LYS A 239 3.52 22.54 -3.04
N CYS A 240 3.51 22.52 -1.71
CA CYS A 240 4.64 22.07 -0.90
C CYS A 240 5.07 20.64 -1.26
N SER A 241 4.12 19.70 -1.28
CA SER A 241 4.40 18.30 -1.66
C SER A 241 4.89 18.14 -3.10
N ARG A 242 4.47 19.03 -4.02
CA ARG A 242 4.91 19.02 -5.40
C ARG A 242 6.37 19.48 -5.50
N ASP A 243 6.67 20.62 -4.89
CA ASP A 243 8.00 21.24 -4.95
C ASP A 243 9.03 20.35 -4.24
N ASP A 244 8.65 19.75 -3.10
CA ASP A 244 9.49 18.79 -2.39
C ASP A 244 9.72 17.49 -3.18
N LEU A 245 8.71 17.00 -3.90
CA LEU A 245 8.86 15.84 -4.78
C LEU A 245 9.78 16.16 -5.95
N GLU A 246 9.60 17.30 -6.60
CA GLU A 246 10.46 17.74 -7.71
C GLU A 246 11.93 17.82 -7.28
N GLU A 247 12.20 18.44 -6.14
CA GLU A 247 13.53 18.48 -5.53
C GLU A 247 14.11 17.07 -5.31
N LEU A 248 13.31 16.17 -4.73
CA LEU A 248 13.73 14.78 -4.51
C LEU A 248 14.05 14.04 -5.81
N LEU A 249 13.21 14.17 -6.85
CA LEU A 249 13.43 13.49 -8.13
C LEU A 249 14.72 13.99 -8.82
N ILE A 250 15.00 15.29 -8.74
CA ILE A 250 16.26 15.87 -9.21
C ILE A 250 17.45 15.27 -8.45
N GLN A 251 17.37 15.21 -7.12
CA GLN A 251 18.44 14.63 -6.29
C GLN A 251 18.69 13.15 -6.57
N LEU A 252 17.63 12.39 -6.89
CA LEU A 252 17.73 10.98 -7.24
C LEU A 252 18.21 10.75 -8.69
N GLY A 253 18.30 11.79 -9.52
CA GLY A 253 18.68 11.68 -10.93
C GLY A 253 17.66 10.93 -11.78
N THR A 254 16.37 11.01 -11.41
CA THR A 254 15.28 10.31 -12.09
C THR A 254 14.55 11.22 -13.07
N PRO A 255 13.71 10.66 -13.97
CA PRO A 255 12.82 11.47 -14.78
C PRO A 255 11.89 12.30 -13.89
N ILE A 256 11.41 13.42 -14.40
CA ILE A 256 10.41 14.26 -13.74
C ILE A 256 9.11 14.15 -14.55
N PRO A 257 8.17 13.25 -14.18
CA PRO A 257 6.86 13.18 -14.81
C PRO A 257 6.08 14.48 -14.60
N LYS A 258 4.96 14.63 -15.30
CA LYS A 258 4.06 15.76 -15.07
C LYS A 258 3.59 15.77 -13.62
N LEU A 259 3.82 16.85 -12.89
CA LEU A 259 3.36 17.00 -11.50
C LEU A 259 2.12 17.89 -11.44
N THR A 260 1.00 17.35 -10.99
CA THR A 260 -0.28 18.07 -10.94
C THR A 260 -0.80 18.19 -9.51
N ILE A 261 -1.19 19.40 -9.10
CA ILE A 261 -1.73 19.62 -7.75
C ILE A 261 -3.22 19.27 -7.73
N VAL A 262 -3.61 18.38 -6.83
CA VAL A 262 -5.02 18.01 -6.56
C VAL A 262 -5.34 18.34 -5.11
N LYS A 263 -6.29 19.25 -4.89
CA LYS A 263 -6.74 19.58 -3.53
C LYS A 263 -7.59 18.43 -2.98
N THR A 264 -7.03 17.68 -2.04
CA THR A 264 -7.80 16.73 -1.21
C THR A 264 -8.48 17.50 -0.09
N GLY A 265 -9.81 17.65 -0.14
CA GLY A 265 -10.54 18.44 0.85
C GLY A 265 -12.06 18.25 0.78
N LEU A 266 -12.74 18.54 1.90
CA LEU A 266 -14.18 18.42 2.05
C LEU A 266 -14.89 19.28 0.99
N ARG A 267 -15.72 18.67 0.15
CA ARG A 267 -16.72 19.41 -0.62
C ARG A 267 -17.76 19.88 0.39
N THR A 268 -17.57 21.05 1.00
CA THR A 268 -18.65 21.70 1.74
C THR A 268 -19.74 21.97 0.71
N SER A 269 -20.82 21.20 0.75
CA SER A 269 -22.05 21.53 0.05
C SER A 269 -22.56 22.85 0.61
N ARG A 270 -22.13 23.96 0.03
CA ARG A 270 -22.95 25.16 0.04
C ARG A 270 -24.01 24.93 -1.03
N SER A 271 -25.14 24.40 -0.57
CA SER A 271 -26.46 24.66 -1.17
C SER A 271 -26.72 26.16 -1.15
#